data_AF-A0A3B0JS18-F1
#
_entry.id   AF-A0A3B0JS18-F1
#
_cell.length_a   1.000
_cell.length_b   1.000
_cell.length_c   1.000
_cell.angle_alpha   90.00
_cell.angle_beta   90.00
_cell.angle_gamma   90.00
#
_symmetry.space_group_name_H-M   'P 1'
#
loop_
_entity.id
_entity.type
_entity.pdbx_description
1 polymer ?
#
loop_
_entity_poly.entity_id
_entity_poly.type
_entity_poly.pdbx_seq_one_letter_code
_entity_poly.pdbx_strand_id
1 'polypeptide(L)'
;MKRIHVDNYAPKYYSGKWSWDSKKDELHFEPHNDLEDARERYITTNTFMFMRAMNQEEELIFRQEFVRPESSFDNDTVVIYDIRDLVLFMMPSEFLTFKFVEFMHQPAVYRLLHALIIYFEYFLRLVEFVLIRRDELSGQMAQVQSEQTNDMKRVFSMYLSQYRMLVARNYSVIIKGEGAMGKYYHMKEIVNISATIWDKNFHEQFLACSIQIVWIAMHRRAYNIIEMEMNRLFRSEHFVTSRPEYLTFTPAERSLLYGRNSKIVNYRTQISPLIQELEHIPEDDLPILWIGERKYRGTDIRIMEMELEYIVPEPQLSLIDVAHGILGHPKKLYNTLLELDWPSVRYSNFSKKHDPFHIVRQPHLDIPQIDATKMRKMTKHYEHFYKIHGLYEECPRQKIFKWLRRERIIKFYRSGGLLTNIVSRCEKELATKSHGPRVDQIIANYFKVKSRLRKEATYGDDAISLASSRVGNASPRKRKQSLELHFDH
;
A
#
# COMPACT_ATOMS: atom_id res chain seq x y z
N MET A 1 28.91 1.33 41.63
CA MET A 1 28.49 0.93 40.26
C MET A 1 28.68 2.14 39.34
N LYS A 2 29.76 2.17 38.56
CA LYS A 2 30.01 3.28 37.60
C LYS A 2 29.02 3.16 36.45
N ARG A 3 28.25 4.22 36.17
CA ARG A 3 27.38 4.29 34.99
C ARG A 3 28.27 4.29 33.74
N ILE A 4 28.08 3.30 32.86
CA ILE A 4 28.86 3.12 31.63
C ILE A 4 28.30 3.96 30.45
N HIS A 5 27.18 4.67 30.64
CA HIS A 5 26.64 5.60 29.64
C HIS A 5 26.43 6.98 30.26
N VAL A 6 27.13 7.98 29.72
CA VAL A 6 27.07 9.40 30.11
C VAL A 6 26.13 10.22 29.19
N ASP A 7 25.69 9.64 28.06
CA ASP A 7 24.73 10.28 27.15
C ASP A 7 23.34 9.67 27.27
N ASN A 8 22.33 10.53 27.47
CA ASN A 8 20.90 10.19 27.42
C ASN A 8 20.37 10.06 25.96
N TYR A 9 21.27 10.06 24.98
CA TYR A 9 20.96 9.82 23.58
C TYR A 9 21.27 8.35 23.27
N ALA A 10 20.24 7.51 23.29
CA ALA A 10 20.35 6.16 22.75
C ALA A 10 20.01 6.19 21.25
N PRO A 11 20.94 5.86 20.32
CA PRO A 11 20.51 5.30 19.05
C PRO A 11 19.92 3.91 19.35
N LYS A 12 18.64 3.72 19.04
CA LYS A 12 17.94 2.43 19.25
C LYS A 12 18.33 1.36 18.22
N TYR A 13 19.17 1.70 17.24
CA TYR A 13 19.49 0.82 16.13
C TYR A 13 20.99 0.86 15.90
N TYR A 14 21.65 -0.27 16.14
CA TYR A 14 22.82 -0.62 15.37
C TYR A 14 22.32 -1.54 14.26
N SER A 15 22.32 -1.09 13.00
CA SER A 15 22.35 -2.06 11.89
C SER A 15 23.69 -2.76 11.97
N GLY A 16 23.75 -4.07 11.73
CA GLY A 16 24.94 -4.86 12.01
C GLY A 16 24.90 -6.21 11.35
N LYS A 17 26.07 -6.80 11.11
CA LYS A 17 26.18 -8.22 10.75
C LYS A 17 26.67 -8.97 11.99
N TRP A 18 26.05 -10.11 12.26
CA TRP A 18 26.60 -11.07 13.20
C TRP A 18 27.62 -11.94 12.46
N SER A 19 28.87 -11.90 12.89
CA SER A 19 29.93 -12.78 12.40
C SER A 19 30.42 -13.65 13.56
N TRP A 20 30.78 -14.89 13.26
CA TRP A 20 31.43 -15.75 14.23
C TRP A 20 32.92 -15.39 14.28
N ASP A 21 33.41 -14.92 15.43
CA ASP A 21 34.83 -14.65 15.61
C ASP A 21 35.53 -15.90 16.15
N SER A 22 36.12 -16.69 15.24
CA SER A 22 36.82 -17.92 15.58
C SER A 22 38.02 -17.74 16.52
N LYS A 23 38.56 -16.52 16.67
CA LYS A 23 39.69 -16.27 17.58
C LYS A 23 39.26 -16.02 19.01
N LYS A 24 38.07 -15.46 19.19
CA LYS A 24 37.50 -15.14 20.51
C LYS A 24 36.45 -16.15 20.96
N ASP A 25 36.08 -17.08 20.08
CA ASP A 25 35.05 -18.10 20.31
C ASP A 25 33.71 -17.48 20.76
N GLU A 26 33.38 -16.32 20.17
CA GLU A 26 32.18 -15.57 20.49
C GLU A 26 31.48 -15.06 19.22
N LEU A 27 30.17 -14.86 19.35
CA LEU A 27 29.36 -14.18 18.34
C LEU A 27 29.69 -12.68 18.42
N HIS A 28 30.40 -12.19 17.42
CA HIS A 28 30.77 -10.79 17.31
C HIS A 28 29.68 -10.06 16.51
N PHE A 29 29.07 -9.06 17.14
CA PHE A 29 28.20 -8.13 16.44
C PHE A 29 29.09 -7.06 15.82
N GLU A 30 29.12 -6.97 14.50
CA GLU A 30 29.75 -5.88 13.77
C GLU A 30 28.68 -4.78 13.58
N PRO A 31 28.65 -3.75 14.44
CA PRO A 31 27.80 -2.60 14.21
C PRO A 31 28.25 -1.94 12.90
N HIS A 32 27.31 -1.67 12.00
CA HIS A 32 27.49 -0.70 10.94
C HIS A 32 27.68 0.64 11.65
N ASN A 33 28.94 1.07 11.77
CA ASN A 33 29.21 2.46 12.08
C ASN A 33 28.70 3.28 10.90
N ASP A 34 27.92 4.32 11.18
CA ASP A 34 27.06 5.07 10.26
C ASP A 34 27.71 5.69 9.00
N LEU A 35 28.99 5.46 8.68
CA LEU A 35 29.67 6.22 7.62
C LEU A 35 30.73 5.49 6.78
N GLU A 36 31.01 4.20 6.96
CA GLU A 36 32.08 3.56 6.16
C GLU A 36 31.61 2.94 4.82
N ASP A 37 30.33 2.55 4.69
CA ASP A 37 29.80 2.07 3.41
C ASP A 37 28.64 2.93 2.87
N ALA A 38 29.00 3.98 2.12
CA ALA A 38 28.07 4.76 1.30
C ALA A 38 27.24 3.90 0.32
N ARG A 39 27.65 2.66 0.09
CA ARG A 39 26.97 1.67 -0.76
C ARG A 39 25.70 1.07 -0.13
N GLU A 40 25.57 1.08 1.20
CA GLU A 40 24.43 0.45 1.89
C GLU A 40 23.32 1.42 2.30
N ARG A 41 23.62 2.73 2.33
CA ARG A 41 22.63 3.79 2.65
C ARG A 41 21.52 3.88 1.60
N TYR A 42 21.78 3.43 0.38
CA TYR A 42 20.83 3.51 -0.72
C TYR A 42 20.47 2.12 -1.24
N ILE A 43 19.28 2.01 -1.79
CA ILE A 43 18.82 0.87 -2.58
C ILE A 43 18.47 1.33 -3.98
N THR A 44 18.98 0.62 -4.98
CA THR A 44 18.67 0.91 -6.37
C THR A 44 17.36 0.24 -6.76
N THR A 45 16.36 1.03 -7.15
CA THR A 45 15.05 0.57 -7.63
C THR A 45 14.83 1.10 -9.02
N ASN A 46 14.72 0.22 -10.02
CA ASN A 46 14.50 0.62 -11.42
C ASN A 46 15.42 1.75 -11.90
N THR A 47 16.71 1.73 -11.52
CA THR A 47 17.76 2.75 -11.79
C THR A 47 17.79 3.98 -10.88
N PHE A 48 16.84 4.15 -9.96
CA PHE A 48 16.80 5.26 -9.02
C PHE A 48 17.37 4.86 -7.65
N MET A 49 18.09 5.78 -7.00
CA MET A 49 18.68 5.55 -5.68
C MET A 49 17.74 6.05 -4.58
N PHE A 50 17.03 5.13 -3.94
CA PHE A 50 16.22 5.43 -2.76
C PHE A 50 17.09 5.37 -1.51
N MET A 51 16.89 6.29 -0.58
CA MET A 51 17.47 6.12 0.76
C MET A 51 16.89 4.85 1.38
N ARG A 52 17.72 4.04 2.04
CA ARG A 52 17.34 2.81 2.73
C ARG A 52 17.28 3.02 4.24
N ALA A 53 18.18 3.84 4.78
CA ALA A 53 18.26 4.20 6.19
C ALA A 53 18.22 5.72 6.36
N MET A 54 17.81 6.17 7.55
CA MET A 54 17.81 7.58 7.96
C MET A 54 18.84 7.77 9.07
N ASN A 55 19.55 8.90 9.05
CA ASN A 55 20.32 9.31 10.22
C ASN A 55 19.39 9.85 11.32
N GLN A 56 19.92 10.01 12.53
CA GLN A 56 19.13 10.43 13.69
C GLN A 56 18.43 11.79 13.49
N GLU A 57 19.09 12.75 12.83
CA GLU A 57 18.51 14.05 12.53
C GLU A 57 17.34 13.93 11.53
N GLU A 58 17.54 13.18 10.44
CA GLU A 58 16.51 12.89 9.43
C GLU A 58 15.31 12.19 10.07
N GLU A 59 15.55 11.25 10.98
CA GLU A 59 14.51 10.55 11.73
C GLU A 59 13.68 11.53 12.59
N LEU A 60 14.34 12.44 13.32
CA LEU A 60 13.65 13.47 14.11
C LEU A 60 12.83 14.41 13.23
N ILE A 61 13.41 14.89 12.12
CA ILE A 61 12.73 15.76 11.15
C ILE A 61 11.51 15.05 10.58
N PHE A 62 11.65 13.78 10.17
CA PHE A 62 10.56 12.98 9.65
C PHE A 62 9.44 12.83 10.69
N ARG A 63 9.77 12.44 11.93
CA ARG A 63 8.80 12.30 13.03
C ARG A 63 8.06 13.59 13.36
N GLN A 64 8.75 14.73 13.32
CA GLN A 64 8.18 16.02 13.68
C GLN A 64 7.32 16.61 12.55
N GLU A 65 7.77 16.48 11.29
CA GLU A 65 7.17 17.21 10.17
C GLU A 65 6.34 16.33 9.24
N PHE A 66 6.74 15.08 8.99
CA PHE A 66 6.19 14.30 7.89
C PHE A 66 5.33 13.12 8.34
N VAL A 67 5.49 12.64 9.57
CA VAL A 67 4.62 11.61 10.15
C VAL A 67 3.19 12.12 10.30
N ARG A 68 2.25 11.21 10.08
CA ARG A 68 0.81 11.46 10.24
C ARG A 68 0.50 12.01 11.64
N PRO A 69 -0.34 13.07 11.76
CA PRO A 69 -0.64 13.70 13.05
C PRO A 69 -1.31 12.76 14.05
N GLU A 70 -1.04 12.97 15.34
CA GLU A 70 -1.63 12.18 16.42
C GLU A 70 -3.14 12.37 16.58
N SER A 71 -3.71 13.41 15.98
CA SER A 71 -5.15 13.68 15.96
C SER A 71 -5.94 12.80 14.98
N SER A 72 -5.26 11.99 14.15
CA SER A 72 -5.89 11.06 13.22
C SER A 72 -6.54 9.89 13.97
N PHE A 73 -7.75 9.49 13.57
CA PHE A 73 -8.54 8.46 14.28
C PHE A 73 -7.92 7.05 14.24
N ASP A 74 -7.04 6.83 13.27
CA ASP A 74 -6.33 5.59 12.94
C ASP A 74 -4.82 5.70 13.23
N ASN A 75 -4.38 6.65 14.06
CA ASN A 75 -2.95 6.91 14.30
C ASN A 75 -2.21 5.72 14.92
N ASP A 76 -2.91 4.90 15.70
CA ASP A 76 -2.31 3.78 16.43
C ASP A 76 -2.01 2.56 15.55
N THR A 77 -2.47 2.56 14.30
CA THR A 77 -2.29 1.47 13.33
C THR A 77 -1.49 1.94 12.13
N VAL A 78 -0.69 1.06 11.55
CA VAL A 78 0.01 1.32 10.28
C VAL A 78 -0.98 1.25 9.13
N VAL A 79 -1.06 2.32 8.35
CA VAL A 79 -1.89 2.38 7.13
C VAL A 79 -1.05 2.71 5.90
N ILE A 80 -1.59 2.56 4.68
CA ILE A 80 -0.85 2.83 3.43
C ILE A 80 -0.30 4.26 3.40
N TYR A 81 -0.99 5.22 4.03
CA TYR A 81 -0.50 6.60 4.13
C TYR A 81 0.82 6.73 4.90
N ASP A 82 1.02 5.96 5.96
CA ASP A 82 2.29 5.98 6.71
C ASP A 82 3.44 5.48 5.82
N ILE A 83 3.20 4.42 5.05
CA ILE A 83 4.18 3.86 4.11
C ILE A 83 4.47 4.84 2.96
N ARG A 84 3.43 5.42 2.34
CA ARG A 84 3.60 6.40 1.26
C ARG A 84 4.39 7.61 1.75
N ASP A 85 4.04 8.17 2.89
CA ASP A 85 4.71 9.36 3.42
C ASP A 85 6.19 9.04 3.75
N LEU A 86 6.49 7.84 4.25
CA LEU A 86 7.88 7.37 4.40
C LEU A 86 8.62 7.26 3.06
N VAL A 87 7.99 6.68 2.03
CA VAL A 87 8.60 6.57 0.69
C VAL A 87 8.82 7.95 0.05
N LEU A 88 7.88 8.89 0.19
CA LEU A 88 8.05 10.27 -0.28
C LEU A 88 9.21 10.99 0.43
N PHE A 89 9.50 10.63 1.68
CA PHE A 89 10.67 11.12 2.39
C PHE A 89 11.96 10.48 1.88
N MET A 90 11.95 9.16 1.62
CA MET A 90 13.13 8.38 1.23
C MET A 90 13.48 8.45 -0.28
N MET A 91 12.56 8.93 -1.13
CA MET A 91 12.75 8.96 -2.58
C MET A 91 13.74 10.05 -3.05
N PRO A 92 14.30 9.91 -4.26
CA PRO A 92 15.15 10.94 -4.87
C PRO A 92 14.47 12.31 -4.95
N SER A 93 15.24 13.39 -4.82
CA SER A 93 14.71 14.76 -4.78
C SER A 93 14.05 15.17 -6.10
N GLU A 94 14.47 14.57 -7.20
CA GLU A 94 13.99 14.81 -8.56
C GLU A 94 12.52 14.38 -8.74
N PHE A 95 12.01 13.52 -7.86
CA PHE A 95 10.63 13.04 -7.90
C PHE A 95 9.67 14.03 -7.25
N LEU A 96 10.17 14.95 -6.41
CA LEU A 96 9.36 15.93 -5.68
C LEU A 96 8.89 17.07 -6.58
N THR A 97 8.14 16.73 -7.62
CA THR A 97 7.40 17.68 -8.45
C THR A 97 5.96 17.80 -7.95
N PHE A 98 5.33 18.97 -8.18
CA PHE A 98 3.93 19.18 -7.77
C PHE A 98 3.02 18.10 -8.37
N LYS A 99 3.16 17.83 -9.67
CA LYS A 99 2.36 16.82 -10.38
C LYS A 99 2.51 15.43 -9.78
N PHE A 100 3.75 14.98 -9.50
CA PHE A 100 4.00 13.64 -8.97
C PHE A 100 3.49 13.47 -7.54
N VAL A 101 3.76 14.43 -6.65
CA VAL A 101 3.26 14.37 -5.27
C VAL A 101 1.74 14.42 -5.25
N GLU A 102 1.12 15.29 -6.06
CA GLU A 102 -0.34 15.34 -6.19
C GLU A 102 -0.90 14.02 -6.70
N PHE A 103 -0.29 13.41 -7.72
CA PHE A 103 -0.66 12.12 -8.29
C PHE A 103 -0.63 11.00 -7.25
N MET A 104 0.45 10.90 -6.46
CA MET A 104 0.60 9.89 -5.39
C MET A 104 -0.45 10.00 -4.27
N HIS A 105 -1.17 11.12 -4.20
CA HIS A 105 -2.26 11.34 -3.24
C HIS A 105 -3.65 11.13 -3.85
N GLN A 106 -3.76 10.73 -5.12
CA GLN A 106 -5.03 10.53 -5.78
C GLN A 106 -5.70 9.20 -5.36
N PRO A 107 -7.04 9.15 -5.23
CA PRO A 107 -7.75 7.92 -4.86
C PRO A 107 -7.49 6.73 -5.79
N ALA A 108 -7.36 6.97 -7.10
CA ALA A 108 -7.07 5.91 -8.06
C ALA A 108 -5.69 5.27 -7.82
N VAL A 109 -4.68 6.06 -7.47
CA VAL A 109 -3.34 5.57 -7.12
C VAL A 109 -3.37 4.80 -5.82
N TYR A 110 -4.08 5.30 -4.81
CA TYR A 110 -4.29 4.55 -3.57
C TYR A 110 -4.94 3.18 -3.83
N ARG A 111 -6.02 3.12 -4.64
CA ARG A 111 -6.70 1.86 -4.97
C ARG A 111 -5.78 0.87 -5.68
N LEU A 112 -4.91 1.36 -6.58
CA LEU A 112 -3.92 0.52 -7.23
C LEU A 112 -2.87 0.00 -6.23
N LEU A 113 -2.32 0.86 -5.37
CA LEU A 113 -1.35 0.46 -4.35
C LEU A 113 -1.95 -0.54 -3.36
N HIS A 114 -3.21 -0.34 -2.97
CA HIS A 114 -3.94 -1.28 -2.11
C HIS A 114 -4.09 -2.65 -2.78
N ALA A 115 -4.57 -2.68 -4.04
CA ALA A 115 -4.69 -3.92 -4.80
C ALA A 115 -3.33 -4.61 -5.01
N LEU A 116 -2.26 -3.84 -5.22
CA LEU A 116 -0.90 -4.39 -5.33
C LEU A 116 -0.45 -5.03 -4.03
N ILE A 117 -0.69 -4.41 -2.88
CA ILE A 117 -0.32 -4.98 -1.58
C ILE A 117 -1.04 -6.32 -1.35
N ILE A 118 -2.35 -6.38 -1.62
CA ILE A 118 -3.13 -7.63 -1.53
C ILE A 118 -2.59 -8.69 -2.50
N TYR A 119 -2.31 -8.30 -3.76
CA TYR A 119 -1.73 -9.19 -4.75
C TYR A 119 -0.38 -9.76 -4.30
N PHE A 120 0.53 -8.90 -3.83
CA PHE A 120 1.88 -9.30 -3.45
C PHE A 120 1.90 -10.17 -2.19
N GLU A 121 0.96 -9.94 -1.26
CA GLU A 121 0.76 -10.81 -0.11
C GLU A 121 0.49 -12.25 -0.57
N TYR A 122 -0.45 -12.45 -1.50
CA TYR A 122 -0.75 -13.78 -2.03
C TYR A 122 0.36 -14.34 -2.94
N PHE A 123 0.94 -13.50 -3.81
CA PHE A 123 2.00 -13.88 -4.74
C PHE A 123 3.25 -14.39 -4.02
N LEU A 124 3.72 -13.67 -3.00
CA LEU A 124 4.93 -14.06 -2.26
C LEU A 124 4.75 -15.39 -1.53
N ARG A 125 3.57 -15.62 -0.94
CA ARG A 125 3.22 -16.92 -0.34
C ARG A 125 3.24 -18.05 -1.38
N LEU A 126 2.72 -17.79 -2.59
CA LEU A 126 2.75 -18.78 -3.66
C LEU A 126 4.16 -19.03 -4.21
N VAL A 127 5.01 -18.00 -4.27
CA VAL A 127 6.43 -18.17 -4.61
C VAL A 127 7.15 -19.00 -3.56
N GLU A 128 6.93 -18.74 -2.27
CA GLU A 128 7.48 -19.55 -1.18
C GLU A 128 7.04 -21.01 -1.29
N PHE A 129 5.75 -21.27 -1.53
CA PHE A 129 5.25 -22.62 -1.79
C PHE A 129 5.96 -23.27 -2.99
N VAL A 130 6.15 -22.56 -4.09
CA VAL A 130 6.85 -23.07 -5.27
C VAL A 130 8.31 -23.42 -4.96
N LEU A 131 9.00 -22.58 -4.20
CA LEU A 131 10.40 -22.81 -3.83
C LEU A 131 10.57 -24.00 -2.89
N ILE A 132 9.71 -24.13 -1.87
CA ILE A 132 9.69 -25.29 -0.99
C ILE A 132 9.49 -26.58 -1.82
N ARG A 133 8.56 -26.55 -2.79
CA ARG A 133 8.30 -27.70 -3.67
C ARG A 133 9.46 -28.02 -4.61
N ARG A 134 10.15 -27.00 -5.10
CA ARG A 134 11.36 -27.17 -5.92
C ARG A 134 12.44 -27.89 -5.12
N ASP A 135 12.66 -27.48 -3.87
CA ASP A 135 13.66 -28.08 -2.98
C ASP A 135 13.30 -29.53 -2.65
N GLU A 136 12.03 -29.82 -2.34
CA GLU A 136 11.51 -31.18 -2.11
C GLU A 136 11.76 -32.12 -3.29
N LEU A 137 11.54 -31.64 -4.52
CA LEU A 137 11.72 -32.43 -5.76
C LEU A 137 13.19 -32.63 -6.12
N SER A 138 14.06 -31.67 -5.79
CA SER A 138 15.50 -31.76 -6.03
C SER A 138 16.26 -32.59 -4.99
N GLY A 139 15.65 -32.78 -3.81
CA GLY A 139 16.23 -33.52 -2.69
C GLY A 139 16.05 -35.04 -2.77
N GLN A 140 16.59 -35.74 -1.77
CA GLN A 140 16.46 -37.20 -1.60
C GLN A 140 15.02 -37.66 -1.28
N MET A 141 14.08 -36.72 -1.12
CA MET A 141 12.66 -36.94 -0.86
C MET A 141 11.79 -36.63 -2.08
N ALA A 142 12.29 -36.87 -3.30
CA ALA A 142 11.52 -36.66 -4.52
C ALA A 142 10.21 -37.46 -4.50
N GLN A 143 9.08 -36.76 -4.34
CA GLN A 143 7.74 -37.35 -4.34
C GLN A 143 7.08 -37.26 -5.73
N VAL A 144 6.41 -38.33 -6.15
CA VAL A 144 5.58 -38.35 -7.36
C VAL A 144 4.36 -37.45 -7.14
N GLN A 145 4.08 -36.54 -8.07
CA GLN A 145 2.95 -35.61 -7.96
C GLN A 145 1.62 -36.34 -8.22
N SER A 146 0.69 -36.24 -7.27
CA SER A 146 -0.67 -36.73 -7.45
C SER A 146 -1.51 -35.79 -8.33
N GLU A 147 -2.57 -36.31 -8.95
CA GLU A 147 -3.55 -35.51 -9.69
C GLU A 147 -4.16 -34.39 -8.83
N GLN A 148 -4.46 -34.69 -7.55
CA GLN A 148 -4.96 -33.71 -6.58
C GLN A 148 -3.99 -32.53 -6.38
N THR A 149 -2.68 -32.79 -6.42
CA THR A 149 -1.66 -31.73 -6.34
C THR A 149 -1.71 -30.80 -7.55
N ASN A 150 -2.00 -31.35 -8.73
CA ASN A 150 -2.13 -30.56 -9.95
C ASN A 150 -3.41 -29.71 -9.96
N ASP A 151 -4.52 -30.23 -9.45
CA ASP A 151 -5.75 -29.47 -9.33
C ASP A 151 -5.64 -28.34 -8.30
N MET A 152 -4.99 -28.59 -7.16
CA MET A 152 -4.68 -27.56 -6.18
C MET A 152 -3.84 -26.43 -6.79
N LYS A 153 -2.78 -26.77 -7.53
CA LYS A 153 -1.95 -25.80 -8.27
C LYS A 153 -2.78 -24.96 -9.24
N ARG A 154 -3.71 -25.58 -9.98
CA ARG A 154 -4.61 -24.86 -10.89
C ARG A 154 -5.50 -23.86 -10.15
N VAL A 155 -6.03 -24.23 -8.98
CA VAL A 155 -6.83 -23.31 -8.15
C VAL A 155 -5.98 -22.15 -7.63
N PHE A 156 -4.77 -22.41 -7.15
CA PHE A 156 -3.87 -21.34 -6.71
C PHE A 156 -3.52 -20.35 -7.82
N SER A 157 -3.26 -20.85 -9.03
CA SER A 157 -3.02 -20.01 -10.22
C SER A 157 -4.24 -19.17 -10.58
N MET A 158 -5.44 -19.75 -10.48
CA MET A 158 -6.70 -19.03 -10.70
C MET A 158 -6.87 -17.90 -9.69
N TYR A 159 -6.67 -18.16 -8.38
CA TYR A 159 -6.77 -17.12 -7.34
C TYR A 159 -5.75 -16.00 -7.53
N LEU A 160 -4.53 -16.32 -7.97
CA LEU A 160 -3.53 -15.31 -8.30
C LEU A 160 -3.95 -14.44 -9.50
N SER A 161 -4.51 -15.05 -10.55
CA SER A 161 -5.04 -14.33 -11.71
C SER A 161 -6.19 -13.39 -11.31
N GLN A 162 -7.07 -13.80 -10.40
CA GLN A 162 -8.15 -12.95 -9.86
C GLN A 162 -7.61 -11.71 -9.13
N TYR A 163 -6.61 -11.86 -8.24
CA TYR A 163 -5.98 -10.69 -7.63
C TYR A 163 -5.28 -9.81 -8.68
N ARG A 164 -4.68 -10.41 -9.71
CA ARG A 164 -4.08 -9.67 -10.82
C ARG A 164 -5.12 -8.88 -11.62
N MET A 165 -6.31 -9.43 -11.86
CA MET A 165 -7.43 -8.72 -12.48
C MET A 165 -7.83 -7.49 -11.67
N LEU A 166 -7.87 -7.60 -10.34
CA LEU A 166 -8.16 -6.47 -9.44
C LEU A 166 -7.10 -5.36 -9.56
N VAL A 167 -5.83 -5.72 -9.62
CA VAL A 167 -4.73 -4.77 -9.90
C VAL A 167 -4.89 -4.14 -11.28
N ALA A 168 -5.11 -4.96 -12.30
CA ALA A 168 -5.23 -4.52 -13.69
C ALA A 168 -6.37 -3.54 -13.88
N ARG A 169 -7.54 -3.84 -13.30
CA ARG A 169 -8.70 -2.96 -13.28
C ARG A 169 -8.37 -1.60 -12.68
N ASN A 170 -7.73 -1.56 -11.51
CA ASN A 170 -7.35 -0.30 -10.87
C ASN A 170 -6.28 0.46 -11.65
N TYR A 171 -5.35 -0.25 -12.30
CA TYR A 171 -4.34 0.34 -13.16
C TYR A 171 -4.95 0.93 -14.45
N SER A 172 -5.97 0.28 -15.01
CA SER A 172 -6.65 0.75 -16.22
C SER A 172 -7.30 2.13 -16.04
N VAL A 173 -7.85 2.43 -14.86
CA VAL A 173 -8.40 3.75 -14.51
C VAL A 173 -7.33 4.85 -14.65
N ILE A 174 -6.10 4.55 -14.23
CA ILE A 174 -4.97 5.48 -14.33
C ILE A 174 -4.54 5.64 -15.79
N ILE A 175 -4.33 4.52 -16.49
CA ILE A 175 -3.87 4.56 -17.89
C ILE A 175 -4.88 5.26 -18.79
N LYS A 176 -6.18 5.04 -18.61
CA LYS A 176 -7.23 5.66 -19.42
C LYS A 176 -7.46 7.14 -19.09
N GLY A 177 -6.87 7.64 -18.01
CA GLY A 177 -7.12 9.02 -17.58
C GLY A 177 -8.55 9.24 -17.06
N GLU A 178 -9.20 8.23 -16.50
CA GLU A 178 -10.58 8.35 -16.04
C GLU A 178 -10.73 9.33 -14.87
N GLY A 179 -11.74 10.21 -14.94
CA GLY A 179 -12.06 11.19 -13.90
C GLY A 179 -10.89 12.11 -13.56
N ALA A 180 -10.50 12.15 -12.28
CA ALA A 180 -9.39 12.98 -11.79
C ALA A 180 -8.02 12.62 -12.39
N MET A 181 -7.90 11.46 -13.07
CA MET A 181 -6.66 11.03 -13.71
C MET A 181 -6.40 11.72 -15.06
N GLY A 182 -7.43 12.34 -15.67
CA GLY A 182 -7.32 12.92 -17.01
C GLY A 182 -6.21 13.97 -17.16
N LYS A 183 -5.88 14.70 -16.08
CA LYS A 183 -4.77 15.68 -16.07
C LYS A 183 -3.36 15.07 -16.14
N TYR A 184 -3.24 13.76 -15.91
CA TYR A 184 -2.01 12.99 -16.05
C TYR A 184 -2.00 12.12 -17.32
N TYR A 185 -3.11 12.11 -18.07
CA TYR A 185 -3.22 11.41 -19.33
C TYR A 185 -2.73 12.30 -20.47
N HIS A 186 -1.71 11.82 -21.18
CA HIS A 186 -1.01 12.60 -22.21
C HIS A 186 -0.99 11.90 -23.57
N MET A 187 -1.78 10.84 -23.77
CA MET A 187 -1.96 10.26 -25.09
C MET A 187 -2.88 11.15 -25.93
N LYS A 188 -2.49 11.39 -27.19
CA LYS A 188 -3.41 11.95 -28.19
C LYS A 188 -4.36 10.83 -28.64
N GLU A 189 -5.67 11.02 -28.46
CA GLU A 189 -6.74 10.04 -28.78
C GLU A 189 -6.62 9.43 -30.18
N ILE A 190 -6.06 10.16 -31.14
CA ILE A 190 -5.98 9.75 -32.56
C ILE A 190 -4.82 8.78 -32.83
N VAL A 191 -3.68 8.94 -32.14
CA VAL A 191 -2.46 8.17 -32.43
C VAL A 191 -2.12 7.16 -31.34
N ASN A 192 -2.68 7.27 -30.13
CA ASN A 192 -2.39 6.38 -29.01
C ASN A 192 -0.89 6.22 -28.72
N ILE A 193 -0.09 7.26 -28.97
CA ILE A 193 1.34 7.29 -28.65
C ILE A 193 1.59 8.41 -27.65
N SER A 194 1.95 8.01 -26.43
CA SER A 194 2.55 8.86 -25.41
C SER A 194 4.02 9.06 -25.77
N ALA A 195 4.33 9.99 -26.68
CA ALA A 195 5.68 10.15 -27.23
C ALA A 195 6.60 11.05 -26.39
N THR A 196 6.22 11.47 -25.18
CA THR A 196 7.07 12.37 -24.39
C THR A 196 8.00 11.58 -23.47
N ILE A 197 9.28 11.98 -23.45
CA ILE A 197 10.27 11.50 -22.46
C ILE A 197 9.75 11.73 -21.03
N TRP A 198 8.92 12.76 -20.85
CA TRP A 198 8.30 13.10 -19.57
C TRP A 198 7.35 12.00 -19.07
N ASP A 199 6.45 11.49 -19.92
CA ASP A 199 5.50 10.42 -19.55
C ASP A 199 6.22 9.13 -19.17
N LYS A 200 7.27 8.78 -19.93
CA LYS A 200 8.15 7.66 -19.60
C LYS A 200 8.77 7.87 -18.22
N ASN A 201 9.41 9.01 -17.98
CA ASN A 201 10.05 9.28 -16.69
C ASN A 201 9.04 9.25 -15.55
N PHE A 202 7.85 9.82 -15.74
CA PHE A 202 6.77 9.82 -14.75
C PHE A 202 6.33 8.39 -14.40
N HIS A 203 6.14 7.54 -15.41
CA HIS A 203 5.81 6.12 -15.21
C HIS A 203 6.93 5.37 -14.48
N GLU A 204 8.19 5.59 -14.87
CA GLU A 204 9.36 4.97 -14.23
C GLU A 204 9.48 5.37 -12.76
N GLN A 205 9.27 6.65 -12.45
CA GLN A 205 9.24 7.17 -11.08
C GLN A 205 8.11 6.53 -10.26
N PHE A 206 6.90 6.46 -10.84
CA PHE A 206 5.74 5.85 -10.19
C PHE A 206 5.97 4.37 -9.89
N LEU A 207 6.52 3.62 -10.85
CA LEU A 207 6.80 2.21 -10.68
C LEU A 207 7.85 1.98 -9.58
N ALA A 208 8.92 2.79 -9.55
CA ALA A 208 9.94 2.70 -8.52
C ALA A 208 9.39 3.00 -7.11
N CYS A 209 8.56 4.04 -6.97
CA CYS A 209 7.86 4.31 -5.71
C CYS A 209 6.91 3.17 -5.31
N SER A 210 6.18 2.59 -6.26
CA SER A 210 5.25 1.48 -5.99
C SER A 210 5.98 0.24 -5.48
N ILE A 211 7.16 -0.06 -6.01
CA ILE A 211 8.03 -1.15 -5.53
C ILE A 211 8.44 -0.92 -4.08
N GLN A 212 8.87 0.30 -3.75
CA GLN A 212 9.25 0.65 -2.37
C GLN A 212 8.07 0.56 -1.40
N ILE A 213 6.88 1.04 -1.82
CA ILE A 213 5.65 0.95 -1.00
C ILE A 213 5.29 -0.51 -0.72
N VAL A 214 5.24 -1.35 -1.76
CA VAL A 214 4.92 -2.78 -1.58
C VAL A 214 6.00 -3.48 -0.76
N TRP A 215 7.29 -3.21 -1.00
CA TRP A 215 8.37 -3.81 -0.24
C TRP A 215 8.29 -3.48 1.25
N ILE A 216 8.03 -2.22 1.61
CA ILE A 216 7.83 -1.84 3.01
C ILE A 216 6.58 -2.50 3.58
N ALA A 217 5.48 -2.53 2.82
CA ALA A 217 4.25 -3.23 3.22
C ALA A 217 4.54 -4.71 3.54
N MET A 218 5.35 -5.39 2.72
CA MET A 218 5.76 -6.79 2.86
C MET A 218 6.94 -6.99 3.83
N HIS A 219 6.94 -6.29 4.96
CA HIS A 219 7.97 -6.39 6.02
C HIS A 219 9.41 -6.13 5.58
N ARG A 220 9.62 -5.39 4.47
CA ARG A 220 10.93 -5.19 3.85
C ARG A 220 11.65 -6.51 3.48
N ARG A 221 10.89 -7.55 3.12
CA ARG A 221 11.40 -8.86 2.69
C ARG A 221 11.26 -9.05 1.18
N ALA A 222 11.99 -10.03 0.63
CA ALA A 222 11.86 -10.48 -0.76
C ALA A 222 11.97 -9.37 -1.83
N TYR A 223 12.78 -8.33 -1.58
CA TYR A 223 12.90 -7.15 -2.45
C TYR A 223 13.08 -7.49 -3.94
N ASN A 224 14.03 -8.36 -4.27
CA ASN A 224 14.33 -8.71 -5.66
C ASN A 224 13.15 -9.42 -6.35
N ILE A 225 12.40 -10.24 -5.62
CA ILE A 225 11.20 -10.93 -6.14
C ILE A 225 10.08 -9.90 -6.40
N ILE A 226 9.91 -8.94 -5.49
CA ILE A 226 8.94 -7.84 -5.63
C ILE A 226 9.30 -6.95 -6.82
N GLU A 227 10.56 -6.50 -6.93
CA GLU A 227 11.03 -5.66 -8.04
C GLU A 227 10.87 -6.39 -9.37
N MET A 228 11.27 -7.67 -9.45
CA MET A 228 11.13 -8.50 -10.64
C MET A 228 9.65 -8.62 -11.07
N GLU A 229 8.78 -9.03 -10.16
CA GLU A 229 7.35 -9.24 -10.47
C GLU A 229 6.64 -7.93 -10.80
N MET A 230 6.95 -6.84 -10.11
CA MET A 230 6.39 -5.54 -10.43
C MET A 230 6.78 -5.10 -11.85
N ASN A 231 8.05 -5.25 -12.22
CA ASN A 231 8.48 -4.94 -13.59
C ASN A 231 7.81 -5.87 -14.61
N ARG A 232 7.64 -7.16 -14.31
CA ARG A 232 6.92 -8.10 -15.17
C ARG A 232 5.48 -7.66 -15.37
N LEU A 233 4.74 -7.37 -14.30
CA LEU A 233 3.32 -7.00 -14.37
C LEU A 233 3.05 -5.75 -15.21
N PHE A 234 3.88 -4.73 -15.05
CA PHE A 234 3.67 -3.43 -15.70
C PHE A 234 4.32 -3.33 -17.08
N ARG A 235 5.40 -4.07 -17.34
CA ARG A 235 6.16 -3.97 -18.60
C ARG A 235 6.07 -5.20 -19.49
N SER A 236 5.84 -6.39 -18.94
CA SER A 236 6.10 -7.73 -19.52
C SER A 236 7.55 -8.20 -19.43
N GLU A 237 7.76 -9.51 -19.60
CA GLU A 237 9.07 -10.17 -19.58
C GLU A 237 10.06 -9.62 -20.62
N HIS A 238 9.59 -9.02 -21.73
CA HIS A 238 10.47 -8.44 -22.75
C HIS A 238 11.29 -7.25 -22.26
N PHE A 239 10.77 -6.51 -21.28
CA PHE A 239 11.32 -5.23 -20.84
C PHE A 239 11.81 -5.29 -19.39
N VAL A 240 11.87 -6.49 -18.81
CA VAL A 240 12.53 -6.72 -17.53
C VAL A 240 14.03 -6.82 -17.77
N THR A 241 14.81 -5.95 -17.12
CA THR A 241 16.27 -6.06 -17.13
C THR A 241 16.68 -7.36 -16.46
N SER A 242 17.44 -8.21 -17.17
CA SER A 242 18.04 -9.39 -16.57
C SER A 242 19.02 -8.97 -15.48
N ARG A 243 18.79 -9.44 -14.25
CA ARG A 243 19.67 -9.21 -13.10
C ARG A 243 20.00 -10.55 -12.45
N PRO A 244 21.25 -10.77 -12.02
CA PRO A 244 21.66 -12.03 -11.40
C PRO A 244 20.93 -12.29 -10.08
N GLU A 245 20.46 -11.25 -9.40
CA GLU A 245 19.72 -11.35 -8.14
C GLU A 245 18.24 -11.76 -8.33
N TYR A 246 17.75 -11.78 -9.56
CA TYR A 246 16.37 -12.17 -9.86
C TYR A 246 16.24 -13.69 -9.88
N LEU A 247 15.18 -14.16 -9.22
CA LEU A 247 14.87 -15.57 -9.15
C LEU A 247 14.44 -16.11 -10.52
N THR A 248 15.06 -17.20 -10.96
CA THR A 248 14.70 -17.86 -12.20
C THR A 248 13.65 -18.94 -11.95
N PHE A 249 12.53 -18.83 -12.66
CA PHE A 249 11.46 -19.83 -12.67
C PHE A 249 11.55 -20.73 -13.90
N THR A 250 11.35 -22.02 -13.69
CA THR A 250 11.15 -23.02 -14.75
C THR A 250 9.85 -22.76 -15.51
N PRO A 251 9.68 -23.30 -16.74
CA PRO A 251 8.45 -23.10 -17.51
C PRO A 251 7.17 -23.53 -16.78
N ALA A 252 7.24 -24.60 -15.99
CA ALA A 252 6.09 -25.09 -15.22
C ALA A 252 5.69 -24.12 -14.10
N GLU A 253 6.68 -23.56 -13.39
CA GLU A 253 6.45 -22.57 -12.33
C GLU A 253 5.98 -21.23 -12.91
N ARG A 254 6.51 -20.82 -14.07
CA ARG A 254 5.98 -19.64 -14.79
C ARG A 254 4.52 -19.83 -15.18
N SER A 255 4.15 -21.00 -15.68
CA SER A 255 2.74 -21.30 -16.02
C SER A 255 1.83 -21.17 -14.79
N LEU A 256 2.29 -21.63 -13.62
CA LEU A 256 1.57 -21.49 -12.36
C LEU A 256 1.45 -20.03 -11.91
N LEU A 257 2.57 -19.31 -11.88
CA LEU A 257 2.67 -17.95 -11.31
C LEU A 257 2.12 -16.88 -12.25
N TYR A 258 2.40 -16.97 -13.55
CA TYR A 258 2.04 -15.92 -14.51
C TYR A 258 0.62 -16.08 -15.05
N GLY A 259 -0.02 -17.22 -14.82
CA GLY A 259 -1.39 -17.48 -15.26
C GLY A 259 -1.50 -17.68 -16.77
N ARG A 260 -2.73 -17.95 -17.22
CA ARG A 260 -3.01 -18.39 -18.61
C ARG A 260 -3.04 -17.26 -19.63
N ASN A 261 -3.35 -16.05 -19.17
CA ASN A 261 -3.52 -14.88 -20.03
C ASN A 261 -2.20 -14.20 -20.39
N SER A 262 -1.14 -14.46 -19.60
CA SER A 262 0.19 -13.89 -19.82
C SER A 262 0.86 -14.52 -21.06
N LYS A 263 0.71 -13.86 -22.21
CA LYS A 263 1.32 -14.24 -23.49
C LYS A 263 2.46 -13.30 -23.84
N ILE A 264 3.56 -13.92 -24.25
CA ILE A 264 4.70 -13.22 -24.84
C ILE A 264 4.46 -13.17 -26.36
N VAL A 265 4.32 -11.96 -26.89
CA VAL A 265 4.13 -11.70 -28.33
C VAL A 265 5.26 -10.83 -28.86
N ASN A 266 5.24 -10.40 -30.13
CA ASN A 266 6.26 -9.48 -30.63
C ASN A 266 6.33 -8.21 -29.76
N TYR A 267 7.54 -7.73 -29.43
CA TYR A 267 7.76 -6.57 -28.55
C TYR A 267 7.00 -5.30 -29.00
N ARG A 268 6.69 -5.14 -30.29
CA ARG A 268 5.92 -4.00 -30.82
C ARG A 268 4.44 -4.05 -30.48
N THR A 269 3.89 -5.26 -30.33
CA THR A 269 2.48 -5.53 -29.99
C THR A 269 2.32 -5.94 -28.53
N GLN A 270 3.43 -6.00 -27.77
CA GLN A 270 3.43 -6.45 -26.41
C GLN A 270 2.76 -5.40 -25.51
N ILE A 271 1.70 -5.83 -24.84
CA ILE A 271 1.05 -5.07 -23.77
C ILE A 271 1.45 -5.64 -22.41
N SER A 272 1.27 -4.85 -21.34
CA SER A 272 1.56 -5.30 -19.99
C SER A 272 0.69 -6.51 -19.60
N PRO A 273 1.21 -7.49 -18.85
CA PRO A 273 0.43 -8.62 -18.35
C PRO A 273 -0.83 -8.20 -17.60
N LEU A 274 -0.82 -7.06 -16.90
CA LEU A 274 -2.03 -6.52 -16.28
C LEU A 274 -3.13 -6.25 -17.32
N ILE A 275 -2.80 -5.59 -18.42
CA ILE A 275 -3.81 -5.32 -19.46
C ILE A 275 -4.26 -6.61 -20.17
N GLN A 276 -3.36 -7.60 -20.34
CA GLN A 276 -3.73 -8.90 -20.90
C GLN A 276 -4.77 -9.65 -20.06
N GLU A 277 -4.75 -9.51 -18.72
CA GLU A 277 -5.77 -10.10 -17.85
C GLU A 277 -7.17 -9.55 -18.12
N LEU A 278 -7.27 -8.33 -18.68
CA LEU A 278 -8.56 -7.70 -18.98
C LEU A 278 -9.10 -8.04 -20.37
N GLU A 279 -8.30 -8.68 -21.24
CA GLU A 279 -8.74 -9.02 -22.60
C GLU A 279 -9.64 -10.26 -22.63
N HIS A 280 -9.38 -11.24 -21.75
CA HIS A 280 -10.05 -12.55 -21.76
C HIS A 280 -10.54 -12.91 -20.35
N ILE A 281 -11.60 -12.23 -19.91
CA ILE A 281 -12.18 -12.41 -18.57
C ILE A 281 -13.22 -13.53 -18.61
N PRO A 282 -13.08 -14.58 -17.80
CA PRO A 282 -14.14 -15.58 -17.62
C PRO A 282 -15.42 -14.96 -17.05
N GLU A 283 -16.58 -15.42 -17.49
CA GLU A 283 -17.88 -14.91 -17.00
C GLU A 283 -17.99 -14.98 -15.47
N ASP A 284 -17.52 -16.08 -14.89
CA ASP A 284 -17.49 -16.32 -13.44
C ASP A 284 -16.66 -15.25 -12.67
N ASP A 285 -15.67 -14.62 -13.33
CA ASP A 285 -14.77 -13.64 -12.73
C ASP A 285 -15.19 -12.18 -13.03
N LEU A 286 -16.18 -11.94 -13.90
CA LEU A 286 -16.69 -10.59 -14.19
C LEU A 286 -17.06 -9.77 -12.95
N PRO A 287 -17.65 -10.34 -11.87
CA PRO A 287 -17.97 -9.56 -10.68
C PRO A 287 -16.75 -8.93 -9.99
N ILE A 288 -15.55 -9.48 -10.19
CA ILE A 288 -14.30 -8.96 -9.60
C ILE A 288 -14.00 -7.54 -10.09
N LEU A 289 -14.37 -7.21 -11.33
CA LEU A 289 -14.15 -5.88 -11.89
C LEU A 289 -14.92 -4.77 -11.15
N TRP A 290 -15.99 -5.14 -10.45
CA TRP A 290 -16.88 -4.23 -9.73
C TRP A 290 -16.58 -4.14 -8.23
N ILE A 291 -15.63 -4.92 -7.73
CA ILE A 291 -15.23 -4.91 -6.32
C ILE A 291 -14.84 -3.49 -5.90
N GLY A 292 -15.41 -3.03 -4.78
CA GLY A 292 -15.18 -1.69 -4.22
C GLY A 292 -16.00 -0.57 -4.86
N GLU A 293 -16.72 -0.81 -5.95
CA GLU A 293 -17.70 0.13 -6.52
C GLU A 293 -19.13 -0.31 -6.27
N ARG A 294 -19.36 -1.62 -6.24
CA ARG A 294 -20.68 -2.24 -6.09
C ARG A 294 -20.57 -3.37 -5.09
N LYS A 295 -21.49 -3.41 -4.13
CA LYS A 295 -21.61 -4.55 -3.22
C LYS A 295 -21.94 -5.84 -3.96
N TYR A 296 -21.05 -6.82 -3.89
CA TYR A 296 -21.27 -8.17 -4.37
C TYR A 296 -22.42 -8.82 -3.60
N ARG A 297 -23.36 -9.41 -4.35
CA ARG A 297 -24.56 -10.09 -3.81
C ARG A 297 -24.67 -11.55 -4.22
N GLY A 298 -23.77 -12.02 -5.08
CA GLY A 298 -23.78 -13.41 -5.56
C GLY A 298 -23.40 -14.41 -4.48
N THR A 299 -23.44 -15.69 -4.84
CA THR A 299 -23.12 -16.79 -3.91
C THR A 299 -21.69 -17.31 -4.05
N ASP A 300 -20.83 -16.68 -4.86
CA ASP A 300 -19.42 -17.07 -4.96
C ASP A 300 -18.65 -16.59 -3.73
N ILE A 301 -18.29 -17.55 -2.88
CA ILE A 301 -17.54 -17.30 -1.64
C ILE A 301 -16.21 -16.63 -1.94
N ARG A 302 -15.53 -17.03 -3.03
CA ARG A 302 -14.21 -16.49 -3.37
C ARG A 302 -14.29 -15.00 -3.70
N ILE A 303 -15.31 -14.59 -4.45
CA ILE A 303 -15.52 -13.17 -4.78
C ILE A 303 -15.91 -12.39 -3.53
N MET A 304 -16.70 -12.99 -2.63
CA MET A 304 -17.07 -12.37 -1.35
C MET A 304 -15.84 -12.16 -0.44
N GLU A 305 -14.94 -13.14 -0.36
CA GLU A 305 -13.66 -13.03 0.36
C GLU A 305 -12.80 -11.91 -0.21
N MET A 306 -12.57 -11.92 -1.53
CA MET A 306 -11.80 -10.87 -2.21
C MET A 306 -12.42 -9.47 -2.03
N GLU A 307 -13.75 -9.38 -2.09
CA GLU A 307 -14.44 -8.12 -1.85
C GLU A 307 -14.21 -7.65 -0.41
N LEU A 308 -14.36 -8.54 0.57
CA LEU A 308 -14.17 -8.23 1.98
C LEU A 308 -12.76 -7.73 2.26
N GLU A 309 -11.74 -8.44 1.75
CA GLU A 309 -10.32 -8.03 1.83
C GLU A 309 -10.10 -6.64 1.23
N TYR A 310 -10.75 -6.33 0.09
CA TYR A 310 -10.54 -5.06 -0.60
C TYR A 310 -11.28 -3.86 0.01
N ILE A 311 -12.47 -4.07 0.58
CA ILE A 311 -13.30 -2.96 1.09
C ILE A 311 -13.04 -2.59 2.54
N VAL A 312 -12.50 -3.53 3.34
CA VAL A 312 -12.28 -3.31 4.77
C VAL A 312 -11.10 -2.34 4.94
N PRO A 313 -11.27 -1.24 5.70
CA PRO A 313 -10.18 -0.32 5.99
C PRO A 313 -9.01 -1.03 6.69
N GLU A 314 -7.78 -0.63 6.41
CA GLU A 314 -6.57 -1.26 6.95
C GLU A 314 -6.57 -1.38 8.49
N PRO A 315 -6.99 -0.35 9.27
CA PRO A 315 -7.06 -0.45 10.73
C PRO A 315 -8.01 -1.55 11.25
N GLN A 316 -8.91 -2.05 10.40
CA GLN A 316 -9.98 -2.99 10.75
C GLN A 316 -9.74 -4.40 10.21
N LEU A 317 -8.60 -4.66 9.55
CA LEU A 317 -8.28 -5.98 8.99
C LEU A 317 -8.28 -7.11 10.04
N SER A 318 -7.87 -6.80 11.27
CA SER A 318 -7.93 -7.75 12.39
C SER A 318 -9.35 -8.24 12.73
N LEU A 319 -10.41 -7.50 12.35
CA LEU A 319 -11.80 -7.90 12.59
C LEU A 319 -12.27 -9.02 11.65
N ILE A 320 -11.61 -9.16 10.50
CA ILE A 320 -11.90 -10.20 9.50
C ILE A 320 -10.84 -11.32 9.49
N ASP A 321 -9.91 -11.30 10.46
CA ASP A 321 -8.79 -12.25 10.58
C ASP A 321 -7.91 -12.33 9.32
N VAL A 322 -7.72 -11.19 8.65
CA VAL A 322 -6.85 -11.06 7.48
C VAL A 322 -5.68 -10.15 7.83
N ALA A 323 -4.49 -10.48 7.29
CA ALA A 323 -3.31 -9.63 7.35
C ALA A 323 -2.75 -9.41 5.94
N HIS A 324 -2.41 -8.15 5.64
CA HIS A 324 -1.76 -7.74 4.40
C HIS A 324 -0.45 -7.04 4.76
N GLY A 325 0.63 -7.82 4.86
CA GLY A 325 1.91 -7.35 5.35
C GLY A 325 1.81 -6.66 6.72
N ILE A 326 2.30 -5.42 6.82
CA ILE A 326 2.26 -4.62 8.06
C ILE A 326 0.96 -3.80 8.24
N LEU A 327 0.04 -3.81 7.27
CA LEU A 327 -1.16 -2.97 7.32
C LEU A 327 -2.11 -3.40 8.44
N GLY A 328 -2.63 -2.43 9.18
CA GLY A 328 -3.50 -2.65 10.34
C GLY A 328 -2.77 -3.05 11.62
N HIS A 329 -1.45 -3.26 11.56
CA HIS A 329 -0.69 -3.63 12.75
C HIS A 329 -0.52 -2.42 13.68
N PRO A 330 -0.38 -2.64 15.01
CA PRO A 330 -0.13 -1.56 15.95
C PRO A 330 1.18 -0.84 15.66
N LYS A 331 1.13 0.47 15.39
CA LYS A 331 2.27 1.31 15.02
C LYS A 331 3.38 1.30 16.08
N LYS A 332 3.02 1.12 17.35
CA LYS A 332 3.97 0.96 18.47
C LYS A 332 4.96 -0.20 18.32
N LEU A 333 4.65 -1.20 17.48
CA LEU A 333 5.51 -2.35 17.22
C LEU A 333 6.56 -2.07 16.16
N TYR A 334 6.54 -0.88 15.55
CA TYR A 334 7.39 -0.53 14.42
C TYR A 334 8.28 0.65 14.75
N ASN A 335 9.48 0.64 14.19
CA ASN A 335 10.33 1.82 14.17
C ASN A 335 9.87 2.85 13.11
N THR A 336 10.60 3.96 13.01
CA THR A 336 10.30 5.03 12.05
C THR A 336 10.42 4.58 10.59
N LEU A 337 11.29 3.61 10.33
CA LEU A 337 11.44 2.99 9.01
C LEU A 337 10.38 1.92 8.74
N LEU A 338 9.40 1.74 9.63
CA LEU A 338 8.37 0.71 9.57
C LEU A 338 8.95 -0.72 9.55
N GLU A 339 10.06 -0.93 10.25
CA GLU A 339 10.60 -2.25 10.58
C GLU A 339 10.08 -2.72 11.92
N LEU A 340 9.82 -4.02 12.02
CA LEU A 340 9.24 -4.63 13.21
C LEU A 340 10.26 -4.69 14.36
N ASP A 341 9.92 -4.11 15.50
CA ASP A 341 10.71 -4.14 16.73
C ASP A 341 10.41 -5.42 17.52
N TRP A 342 11.20 -6.48 17.28
CA TRP A 342 11.04 -7.78 17.93
C TRP A 342 11.00 -7.72 19.47
N PRO A 343 11.84 -6.94 20.16
CA PRO A 343 11.67 -6.64 21.58
C PRO A 343 10.23 -6.22 21.94
N SER A 344 9.66 -5.21 21.27
CA SER A 344 8.29 -4.75 21.52
C SER A 344 7.25 -5.84 21.25
N VAL A 345 7.45 -6.68 20.22
CA VAL A 345 6.58 -7.84 19.93
C VAL A 345 6.63 -8.86 21.07
N ARG A 346 7.82 -9.19 21.60
CA ARG A 346 7.99 -10.14 22.71
C ARG A 346 7.27 -9.69 23.98
N TYR A 347 7.29 -8.38 24.27
CA TYR A 347 6.59 -7.82 25.42
C TYR A 347 5.08 -7.61 25.19
N SER A 348 4.58 -7.81 23.96
CA SER A 348 3.16 -7.64 23.62
C SER A 348 2.32 -8.91 23.79
N ASN A 349 2.89 -10.00 24.33
CA ASN A 349 2.19 -11.25 24.68
C ASN A 349 1.44 -11.94 23.52
N PHE A 350 1.91 -11.77 22.28
CA PHE A 350 1.37 -12.52 21.15
C PHE A 350 1.66 -14.01 21.28
N SER A 351 0.70 -14.85 20.91
CA SER A 351 0.84 -16.31 20.93
C SER A 351 0.16 -16.92 19.71
N LYS A 352 0.44 -18.20 19.42
CA LYS A 352 -0.25 -18.92 18.33
C LYS A 352 -1.78 -18.92 18.47
N LYS A 353 -2.31 -18.78 19.70
CA LYS A 353 -3.75 -18.69 19.96
C LYS A 353 -4.28 -17.25 19.91
N HIS A 354 -3.44 -16.28 20.24
CA HIS A 354 -3.80 -14.87 20.33
C HIS A 354 -2.78 -14.03 19.57
N ASP A 355 -3.02 -13.90 18.27
CA ASP A 355 -2.21 -13.10 17.36
C ASP A 355 -3.11 -12.52 16.26
N PRO A 356 -3.89 -11.47 16.57
CA PRO A 356 -4.87 -10.90 15.64
C PRO A 356 -4.23 -10.21 14.43
N PHE A 357 -2.91 -10.08 14.41
CA PHE A 357 -2.14 -9.42 13.35
C PHE A 357 -1.23 -10.41 12.60
N HIS A 358 -1.35 -11.71 12.86
CA HIS A 358 -0.61 -12.78 12.17
C HIS A 358 0.93 -12.62 12.23
N ILE A 359 1.45 -11.94 13.26
CA ILE A 359 2.89 -11.70 13.46
C ILE A 359 3.62 -13.01 13.84
N VAL A 360 2.98 -13.84 14.67
CA VAL A 360 3.53 -15.11 15.18
C VAL A 360 2.98 -16.30 14.42
N ARG A 361 1.67 -16.30 14.11
CA ARG A 361 1.01 -17.39 13.37
C ARG A 361 1.56 -17.53 11.96
N GLN A 362 2.08 -16.43 11.41
CA GLN A 362 2.49 -16.25 10.03
C GLN A 362 1.34 -16.55 9.05
N PRO A 363 1.12 -15.69 8.07
CA PRO A 363 0.13 -15.97 7.06
C PRO A 363 0.51 -17.22 6.24
N HIS A 364 -0.47 -18.03 5.86
CA HIS A 364 -0.29 -19.25 5.08
C HIS A 364 -1.20 -19.29 3.85
N LEU A 365 -0.96 -20.25 2.96
CA LEU A 365 -1.89 -20.58 1.88
C LEU A 365 -2.86 -21.65 2.38
N ASP A 366 -4.14 -21.32 2.40
CA ASP A 366 -5.19 -22.29 2.68
C ASP A 366 -5.27 -23.32 1.57
N ILE A 367 -5.46 -24.58 1.96
CA ILE A 367 -5.66 -25.67 1.00
C ILE A 367 -7.02 -25.47 0.34
N PRO A 368 -7.08 -25.23 -0.98
CA PRO A 368 -8.35 -25.00 -1.65
C PRO A 368 -9.18 -26.28 -1.66
N GLN A 369 -10.50 -26.12 -1.63
CA GLN A 369 -11.40 -27.24 -1.82
C GLN A 369 -11.23 -27.80 -3.25
N ILE A 370 -11.13 -29.12 -3.38
CA ILE A 370 -10.88 -29.79 -4.66
C ILE A 370 -11.97 -29.44 -5.70
N ASP A 371 -13.21 -29.29 -5.25
CA ASP A 371 -14.35 -28.94 -6.09
C ASP A 371 -14.58 -27.41 -6.23
N ALA A 372 -13.66 -26.56 -5.77
CA ALA A 372 -13.83 -25.10 -5.78
C ALA A 372 -14.23 -24.58 -7.18
N THR A 373 -13.59 -25.08 -8.24
CA THR A 373 -13.92 -24.68 -9.62
C THR A 373 -15.34 -25.09 -10.05
N LYS A 374 -15.82 -26.26 -9.60
CA LYS A 374 -17.19 -26.71 -9.87
C LYS A 374 -18.20 -25.91 -9.06
N MET A 375 -17.89 -25.62 -7.80
CA MET A 375 -18.74 -24.81 -6.93
C MET A 375 -18.97 -23.42 -7.51
N ARG A 376 -17.92 -22.78 -8.04
CA ARG A 376 -18.02 -21.46 -8.69
C ARG A 376 -18.98 -21.46 -9.88
N LYS A 377 -18.95 -22.49 -10.73
CA LYS A 377 -19.88 -22.62 -11.88
C LYS A 377 -21.34 -22.82 -11.46
N MET A 378 -21.59 -23.29 -10.23
CA MET A 378 -22.94 -23.45 -9.68
C MET A 378 -23.44 -22.20 -8.96
N THR A 379 -22.63 -21.13 -8.90
CA THR A 379 -22.99 -19.91 -8.19
C THR A 379 -24.07 -19.12 -8.94
N LYS A 380 -24.85 -18.37 -8.17
CA LYS A 380 -25.88 -17.47 -8.71
C LYS A 380 -25.40 -16.03 -8.62
N HIS A 381 -25.54 -15.31 -9.71
CA HIS A 381 -25.38 -13.86 -9.73
C HIS A 381 -26.75 -13.20 -9.54
N TYR A 382 -26.78 -12.13 -8.74
CA TYR A 382 -27.98 -11.35 -8.50
C TYR A 382 -27.78 -9.90 -8.92
N GLU A 383 -28.88 -9.24 -9.27
CA GLU A 383 -28.86 -7.82 -9.59
C GLU A 383 -28.38 -6.96 -8.42
N HIS A 384 -27.69 -5.90 -8.80
CA HIS A 384 -26.98 -5.02 -7.90
C HIS A 384 -27.68 -3.65 -7.79
N PHE A 385 -27.81 -3.14 -6.56
CA PHE A 385 -28.50 -1.87 -6.28
C PHE A 385 -27.72 -0.93 -5.32
N TYR A 386 -26.57 -1.35 -4.78
CA TYR A 386 -25.84 -0.66 -3.71
C TYR A 386 -24.44 -0.18 -4.11
N LYS A 387 -24.31 1.09 -4.49
CA LYS A 387 -22.99 1.69 -4.74
C LYS A 387 -22.16 1.74 -3.45
N ILE A 388 -20.92 1.27 -3.52
CA ILE A 388 -19.93 1.41 -2.45
C ILE A 388 -19.15 2.69 -2.70
N HIS A 389 -19.06 3.54 -1.68
CA HIS A 389 -18.26 4.76 -1.72
C HIS A 389 -17.11 4.64 -0.71
N GLY A 390 -15.89 4.58 -1.24
CA GLY A 390 -14.68 4.72 -0.44
C GLY A 390 -14.53 6.15 0.06
N LEU A 391 -14.26 6.31 1.36
CA LEU A 391 -14.04 7.61 1.98
C LEU A 391 -12.54 7.95 1.88
N TYR A 392 -12.17 8.75 0.90
CA TYR A 392 -10.80 9.22 0.72
C TYR A 392 -10.67 10.66 1.19
N GLU A 393 -9.71 10.94 2.07
CA GLU A 393 -9.41 12.31 2.45
C GLU A 393 -8.51 12.95 1.38
N GLU A 394 -8.97 14.08 0.82
CA GLU A 394 -8.18 14.84 -0.13
C GLU A 394 -6.91 15.40 0.53
N CYS A 395 -5.78 15.31 -0.18
CA CYS A 395 -4.54 15.90 0.29
C CYS A 395 -4.58 17.43 0.14
N PRO A 396 -4.49 18.21 1.24
CA PRO A 396 -4.52 19.66 1.15
C PRO A 396 -3.26 20.17 0.41
N ARG A 397 -3.41 21.24 -0.37
CA ARG A 397 -2.29 21.84 -1.13
C ARG A 397 -1.11 22.19 -0.24
N GLN A 398 -1.35 22.59 1.01
CA GLN A 398 -0.28 22.87 1.98
C GLN A 398 0.60 21.64 2.24
N LYS A 399 0.02 20.44 2.31
CA LYS A 399 0.78 19.19 2.47
C LYS A 399 1.61 18.88 1.22
N ILE A 400 1.08 19.14 0.01
CA ILE A 400 1.85 19.03 -1.23
C ILE A 400 3.04 20.00 -1.22
N PHE A 401 2.81 21.29 -0.92
CA PHE A 401 3.91 22.27 -0.85
C PHE A 401 4.95 21.95 0.23
N LYS A 402 4.54 21.30 1.32
CA LYS A 402 5.46 20.82 2.35
C LYS A 402 6.43 19.78 1.78
N TRP A 403 5.93 18.81 1.03
CA TRP A 403 6.76 17.82 0.35
C TRP A 403 7.72 18.45 -0.65
N LEU A 404 7.27 19.43 -1.46
CA LEU A 404 8.14 20.16 -2.40
C LEU A 404 9.27 20.92 -1.70
N ARG A 405 9.11 21.23 -0.40
CA ARG A 405 10.12 21.91 0.42
C ARG A 405 10.92 20.94 1.29
N ARG A 406 10.79 19.61 1.11
CA ARG A 406 11.47 18.58 1.93
C ARG A 406 12.95 18.91 2.15
N GLU A 407 13.71 19.12 1.08
CA GLU A 407 15.14 19.44 1.18
C GLU A 407 15.43 20.74 1.93
N ARG A 408 14.58 21.76 1.76
CA ARG A 408 14.72 23.03 2.49
C ARG A 408 14.42 22.86 3.98
N ILE A 409 13.41 22.06 4.31
CA ILE A 409 13.05 21.73 5.69
C ILE A 409 14.19 20.94 6.35
N ILE A 410 14.73 19.93 5.65
CA ILE A 410 15.86 19.15 6.15
C ILE A 410 17.07 20.06 6.40
N LYS A 411 17.42 20.92 5.43
CA LYS A 411 18.53 21.88 5.59
C LYS A 411 18.31 22.86 6.74
N PHE A 412 17.09 23.38 6.91
CA PHE A 412 16.74 24.30 7.98
C PHE A 412 16.99 23.70 9.37
N TYR A 413 16.52 22.46 9.59
CA TYR A 413 16.72 21.79 10.87
C TYR A 413 18.19 21.39 11.09
N ARG A 414 18.92 21.02 10.04
CA ARG A 414 20.38 20.80 10.11
C ARG A 414 21.17 22.05 10.44
N SER A 415 20.73 23.22 9.99
CA SER A 415 21.41 24.50 10.24
C SER A 415 21.10 25.13 11.60
N GLY A 416 20.53 24.38 12.55
CA GLY A 416 20.17 24.88 13.88
C GLY A 416 18.71 25.30 14.05
N GLY A 417 17.83 24.90 13.13
CA GLY A 417 16.39 24.95 13.39
C GLY A 417 16.05 24.15 14.65
N LEU A 418 15.15 24.66 15.49
CA LEU A 418 14.87 24.05 16.79
C LEU A 418 14.20 22.67 16.62
N LEU A 419 15.01 21.60 16.57
CA LEU A 419 14.55 20.24 16.74
C LEU A 419 14.18 20.09 18.21
N THR A 420 12.90 19.84 18.50
CA THR A 420 12.51 19.49 19.86
C THR A 420 13.08 18.12 20.17
N ASN A 421 14.23 18.08 20.83
CA ASN A 421 14.79 16.83 21.35
C ASN A 421 13.77 16.17 22.29
N ILE A 422 13.81 14.85 22.39
CA ILE A 422 12.93 14.00 23.21
C ILE A 422 12.78 14.58 24.62
N VAL A 423 13.85 15.07 25.24
CA VAL A 423 13.79 15.71 26.57
C VAL A 423 12.87 16.93 26.58
N SER A 424 13.05 17.88 25.66
CA SER A 424 12.19 19.07 25.55
C SER A 424 10.73 18.74 25.19
N ARG A 425 10.53 17.65 24.42
CA ARG A 425 9.21 17.13 24.09
C ARG A 425 8.56 16.51 25.32
N CYS A 426 9.28 15.67 26.07
CA CYS A 426 8.82 15.07 27.31
C CYS A 426 8.59 16.13 28.39
N GLU A 427 9.42 17.15 28.51
CA GLU A 427 9.20 18.29 29.42
C GLU A 427 7.92 19.06 29.04
N LYS A 428 7.70 19.31 27.75
CA LYS A 428 6.43 19.86 27.27
C LYS A 428 5.28 18.93 27.56
N GLU A 429 5.36 17.64 27.26
CA GLU A 429 4.30 16.66 27.50
C GLU A 429 4.00 16.49 28.99
N LEU A 430 5.01 16.46 29.87
CA LEU A 430 4.86 16.41 31.33
C LEU A 430 4.27 17.72 31.89
N ALA A 431 4.65 18.87 31.32
CA ALA A 431 4.03 20.16 31.64
C ALA A 431 2.59 20.25 31.12
N THR A 432 2.27 19.53 30.05
CA THR A 432 0.94 19.50 29.43
C THR A 432 0.09 18.42 30.10
N LYS A 433 -0.77 18.80 31.05
CA LYS A 433 -1.69 17.86 31.74
C LYS A 433 -2.72 17.17 30.83
N SER A 434 -2.78 17.47 29.54
CA SER A 434 -3.75 16.89 28.60
C SER A 434 -3.15 15.70 27.85
N HIS A 435 -3.63 14.50 28.14
CA HIS A 435 -3.27 13.30 27.40
C HIS A 435 -4.04 13.29 26.07
N GLY A 436 -3.44 13.85 25.02
CA GLY A 436 -4.02 13.90 23.68
C GLY A 436 -5.40 14.57 23.59
N PRO A 437 -6.03 14.55 22.40
CA PRO A 437 -7.43 14.93 22.26
C PRO A 437 -8.31 13.92 23.03
N ARG A 438 -9.34 14.42 23.73
CA ARG A 438 -10.31 13.54 24.42
C ARG A 438 -10.96 12.58 23.42
N VAL A 439 -11.33 11.37 23.86
CA VAL A 439 -12.01 10.37 23.01
C VAL A 439 -13.21 10.99 22.27
N ASP A 440 -14.01 11.82 22.96
CA ASP A 440 -15.14 12.54 22.36
C ASP A 440 -14.73 13.44 21.19
N GLN A 441 -13.55 14.08 21.25
CA GLN A 441 -13.02 14.92 20.18
C GLN A 441 -12.55 14.09 18.99
N ILE A 442 -11.92 12.93 19.22
CA ILE A 442 -11.51 12.00 18.16
C ILE A 442 -12.76 11.47 17.45
N ILE A 443 -13.76 11.05 18.21
CA ILE A 443 -15.06 10.59 17.70
C ILE A 443 -15.76 11.71 16.91
N ALA A 444 -15.81 12.93 17.45
CA ALA A 444 -16.39 14.08 16.77
C ALA A 444 -15.65 14.41 15.47
N ASN A 445 -14.32 14.32 15.45
CA ASN A 445 -13.51 14.50 14.24
C ASN A 445 -13.80 13.42 13.20
N TYR A 446 -13.87 12.14 13.61
CA TYR A 446 -14.25 11.05 12.72
C TYR A 446 -15.62 11.30 12.08
N PHE A 447 -16.64 11.61 12.88
CA PHE A 447 -17.98 11.91 12.36
C PHE A 447 -17.99 13.17 11.49
N LYS A 448 -17.20 14.20 11.82
CA LYS A 448 -17.05 15.41 11.02
C LYS A 448 -16.46 15.09 9.65
N VAL A 449 -15.34 14.36 9.59
CA VAL A 449 -14.70 13.91 8.35
C VAL A 449 -15.68 13.06 7.54
N LYS A 450 -16.31 12.07 8.16
CA LYS A 450 -17.32 11.21 7.53
C LYS A 450 -18.49 12.02 6.97
N SER A 451 -18.98 13.03 7.69
CA SER A 451 -20.08 13.89 7.24
C SER A 451 -19.70 14.78 6.07
N ARG A 452 -18.47 15.33 6.06
CA ARG A 452 -17.93 16.15 4.96
C ARG A 452 -17.83 15.32 3.68
N LEU A 453 -17.17 14.16 3.77
CA LEU A 453 -16.99 13.26 2.63
C LEU A 453 -18.32 12.73 2.08
N ARG A 454 -19.32 12.46 2.95
CA ARG A 454 -20.66 12.09 2.51
C ARG A 454 -21.39 13.21 1.78
N LYS A 455 -21.26 14.46 2.24
CA LYS A 455 -21.87 15.62 1.56
C LYS A 455 -21.26 15.82 0.17
N GLU A 456 -19.94 15.72 0.05
CA GLU A 456 -19.23 15.84 -1.23
C GLU A 456 -19.64 14.73 -2.21
N ALA A 457 -19.81 13.49 -1.73
CA ALA A 457 -20.32 12.38 -2.55
C ALA A 457 -21.73 12.62 -3.12
N THR A 458 -22.61 13.34 -2.43
CA THR A 458 -23.94 13.72 -2.93
C THR A 458 -23.94 14.81 -4.00
N TYR A 459 -22.88 15.61 -4.11
CA TYR A 459 -22.79 16.73 -5.07
C TYR A 459 -21.89 16.43 -6.29
N GLY A 460 -21.19 15.28 -6.28
CA GLY A 460 -20.17 14.96 -7.27
C GLY A 460 -20.64 14.31 -8.57
N ASP A 461 -21.91 13.88 -8.69
CA ASP A 461 -22.31 13.08 -9.86
C ASP A 461 -23.74 13.28 -10.40
N ASP A 462 -24.60 14.14 -9.84
CA ASP A 462 -25.95 14.34 -10.41
C ASP A 462 -26.45 15.78 -10.22
N ALA A 463 -26.20 16.63 -11.21
CA ALA A 463 -27.10 17.73 -11.51
C ALA A 463 -28.33 17.19 -12.26
N ILE A 464 -29.13 16.35 -11.59
CA ILE A 464 -30.48 16.00 -12.05
C ILE A 464 -31.43 16.14 -10.87
N SER A 465 -32.30 17.13 -11.02
CA SER A 465 -33.53 17.38 -10.27
C SER A 465 -34.21 16.09 -9.81
N LEU A 466 -34.58 16.02 -8.53
CA LEU A 466 -35.88 15.49 -8.14
C LEU A 466 -36.38 16.21 -6.87
N ALA A 467 -37.29 17.13 -7.12
CA ALA A 467 -38.34 17.46 -6.18
C ALA A 467 -39.10 16.18 -5.80
N SER A 468 -39.09 15.83 -4.52
CA SER A 468 -40.25 15.36 -3.74
C SER A 468 -39.79 14.55 -2.53
N SER A 469 -39.85 15.20 -1.37
CA SER A 469 -40.24 14.58 -0.08
C SER A 469 -40.18 15.65 1.00
N ARG A 470 -41.11 16.61 0.93
CA ARG A 470 -41.48 17.42 2.09
C ARG A 470 -42.59 16.69 2.83
N VAL A 471 -42.22 16.06 3.93
CA VAL A 471 -43.06 15.87 5.13
C VAL A 471 -42.15 16.39 6.23
N GLY A 472 -42.35 17.57 6.81
CA GLY A 472 -43.56 18.04 7.45
C GLY A 472 -43.17 18.33 8.89
N ASN A 473 -42.74 19.57 9.16
CA ASN A 473 -42.89 20.24 10.45
C ASN A 473 -42.58 21.72 10.24
N ALA A 474 -43.63 22.45 9.88
CA ALA A 474 -43.64 23.90 9.89
C ALA A 474 -43.88 24.39 11.32
N SER A 475 -43.12 25.40 11.73
CA SER A 475 -43.67 26.53 12.48
C SER A 475 -42.97 27.81 12.00
N PRO A 476 -43.71 28.91 11.77
CA PRO A 476 -43.26 29.96 10.87
C PRO A 476 -42.56 31.08 11.64
N ARG A 477 -41.33 31.43 11.24
CA ARG A 477 -40.77 32.75 11.55
C ARG A 477 -41.16 33.72 10.44
N LYS A 478 -42.06 34.65 10.79
CA LYS A 478 -42.50 35.80 10.01
C LYS A 478 -41.30 36.54 9.40
N ARG A 479 -41.24 36.59 8.07
CA ARG A 479 -40.43 37.55 7.31
C ARG A 479 -41.19 38.88 7.30
N LYS A 480 -40.61 39.93 7.88
CA LYS A 480 -40.99 41.31 7.58
C LYS A 480 -40.37 41.68 6.23
N GLN A 481 -41.19 42.01 5.26
CA GLN A 481 -40.82 42.79 4.08
C GLN A 481 -41.47 44.15 4.23
N SER A 482 -40.67 45.20 4.11
CA SER A 482 -40.94 46.42 3.32
C SER A 482 -40.01 47.53 3.80
N LEU A 483 -39.15 48.01 2.91
CA LEU A 483 -39.20 49.39 2.43
C LEU A 483 -38.18 49.55 1.30
N GLU A 484 -38.74 49.66 0.10
CA GLU A 484 -38.14 50.32 -1.05
C GLU A 484 -37.81 51.77 -0.69
N LEU A 485 -36.76 52.32 -1.29
CA LEU A 485 -36.72 53.71 -1.74
C LEU A 485 -35.70 53.82 -2.89
N HIS A 486 -36.23 54.29 -4.02
CA HIS A 486 -35.61 54.78 -5.26
C HIS A 486 -34.39 55.72 -5.01
N PHE A 487 -33.45 55.95 -5.94
CA PHE A 487 -33.65 56.63 -7.23
C PHE A 487 -32.44 56.49 -8.18
N ASP A 488 -32.76 56.24 -9.45
CA ASP A 488 -32.32 56.88 -10.71
C ASP A 488 -30.88 57.40 -10.89
N HIS A 489 -30.18 56.86 -11.90
CA HIS A 489 -30.20 57.40 -13.27
C HIS A 489 -29.75 56.36 -14.30
#